data_AF-A0A969QM72-F1
#
_entry.id   AF-A0A969QM72-F1
#
_cell.length_a   1.000
_cell.length_b   1.000
_cell.length_c   1.000
_cell.angle_alpha   90.00
_cell.angle_beta   90.00
_cell.angle_gamma   90.00
#
_symmetry.space_group_name_H-M   'P 1'
#
loop_
_entity.id
_entity.type
_entity.pdbx_description
1 polymer ?
#
loop_
_entity_poly.entity_id
_entity_poly.type
_entity_poly.pdbx_seq_one_letter_code
_entity_poly.pdbx_strand_id
1 'polypeptide(L)'
;MRCACNTTHCCWCISRSLGVLRGVRPKKVPVTRRYLQLSQFTVCCAGSCPPSAFSEQWCNYWLHSGHLAIDGLKMSKSLKNFITIREALREFSARQLRLLFCLSAWSQPITFNQQSRGEMVQKEATIKNFFLSVQVLPPHTSC
;
A
#
# COMPACT_ATOMS: atom_id res chain seq x y z
N MET A 1 -19.49 -2.74 12.07
CA MET A 1 -18.08 -3.10 11.82
C MET A 1 -17.73 -4.26 12.74
N ARG A 2 -17.16 -5.37 12.25
CA ARG A 2 -16.69 -6.46 13.12
C ARG A 2 -15.16 -6.43 13.11
N CYS A 3 -14.55 -6.24 14.27
CA CYS A 3 -13.10 -6.30 14.44
C CYS A 3 -12.69 -7.77 14.48
N ALA A 4 -11.86 -8.21 13.53
CA ALA A 4 -11.12 -9.45 13.68
C ALA A 4 -9.88 -9.15 14.54
N CYS A 5 -9.91 -9.58 15.80
CA CYS A 5 -8.75 -9.52 16.69
C CYS A 5 -8.02 -10.86 16.59
N ASN A 6 -6.76 -10.87 16.15
CA ASN A 6 -5.85 -11.98 16.41
C ASN A 6 -4.76 -11.48 17.37
N THR A 7 -4.41 -12.33 18.33
CA THR A 7 -3.77 -12.06 19.62
C THR A 7 -2.31 -11.57 19.55
N THR A 8 -1.89 -10.90 18.48
CA THR A 8 -0.63 -10.14 18.43
C THR A 8 -0.62 -9.22 17.20
N HIS A 9 -1.02 -7.97 17.40
CA HIS A 9 -0.68 -6.80 16.57
C HIS A 9 -1.04 -6.78 15.07
N CYS A 10 -2.29 -7.05 14.69
CA CYS A 10 -2.82 -6.59 13.39
C CYS A 10 -4.33 -6.33 13.47
N CYS A 11 -4.74 -5.10 13.77
CA CYS A 11 -6.13 -4.67 13.58
C CYS A 11 -6.38 -4.37 12.10
N TRP A 12 -7.18 -5.20 11.44
CA TRP A 12 -7.68 -4.92 10.10
C TRP A 12 -9.11 -4.38 10.20
N CYS A 13 -9.33 -3.15 9.73
CA CYS A 13 -10.66 -2.57 9.58
C CYS A 13 -11.31 -3.09 8.31
N ILE A 14 -12.41 -3.84 8.45
CA ILE A 14 -13.11 -4.48 7.34
C ILE A 14 -14.37 -3.68 7.00
N SER A 15 -14.37 -3.03 5.83
CA SER A 15 -15.61 -2.52 5.21
C SER A 15 -16.24 -3.65 4.38
N ARG A 16 -17.51 -3.97 4.67
CA ARG A 16 -18.27 -5.03 3.97
C ARG A 16 -18.52 -4.75 2.49
N SER A 17 -18.31 -3.52 2.02
CA SER A 17 -18.79 -3.10 0.70
C SER A 17 -17.99 -3.61 -0.51
N LEU A 18 -16.77 -4.14 -0.32
CA LEU A 18 -15.86 -4.39 -1.45
C LEU A 18 -15.18 -5.76 -1.48
N GLY A 19 -15.34 -6.63 -0.47
CA GLY A 19 -14.74 -7.99 -0.47
C GLY A 19 -13.21 -8.06 -0.60
N VAL A 20 -12.51 -6.92 -0.49
CA VAL A 20 -11.06 -6.76 -0.61
C VAL A 20 -10.48 -6.30 0.72
N LEU A 21 -9.46 -7.01 1.19
CA LEU A 21 -8.71 -6.67 2.40
C LEU A 21 -7.35 -6.08 2.01
N ARG A 22 -7.00 -4.94 2.61
CA ARG A 22 -5.78 -4.17 2.29
C ARG A 22 -4.87 -3.98 3.51
N GLY A 23 -3.58 -4.28 3.34
CA GLY A 23 -2.56 -4.01 4.35
C GLY A 23 -1.16 -4.43 3.91
N VAL A 24 -0.22 -4.39 4.85
CA VAL A 24 1.21 -4.62 4.58
C VAL A 24 1.57 -6.06 4.90
N ARG A 25 2.33 -6.74 4.00
CA ARG A 25 2.73 -8.14 4.21
C ARG A 25 3.52 -8.30 5.52
N PRO A 26 3.27 -9.33 6.35
CA PRO A 26 4.26 -9.78 7.33
C PRO A 26 5.44 -10.47 6.62
N LYS A 27 6.69 -10.26 7.07
CA LYS A 27 7.90 -10.88 6.46
C LYS A 27 7.90 -12.42 6.43
N LYS A 28 7.08 -13.08 7.28
CA LYS A 28 7.07 -14.54 7.43
C LYS A 28 6.14 -15.28 6.46
N VAL A 29 5.46 -14.59 5.54
CA VAL A 29 4.49 -15.22 4.64
C VAL A 29 5.04 -15.28 3.20
N PRO A 30 5.17 -16.47 2.58
CA PRO A 30 5.71 -16.62 1.23
C PRO A 30 4.80 -15.99 0.16
N VAL A 31 5.41 -15.59 -0.97
CA VAL A 31 4.78 -14.86 -2.11
C VAL A 31 3.92 -15.76 -3.00
N THR A 32 3.95 -17.08 -2.79
CA THR A 32 3.30 -18.08 -3.65
C THR A 32 1.77 -18.07 -3.52
N ARG A 33 1.16 -17.27 -4.40
CA ARG A 33 0.02 -17.60 -5.27
C ARG A 33 -0.82 -18.84 -4.88
N ARG A 34 -1.63 -18.70 -3.83
CA ARG A 34 -3.01 -19.21 -3.68
C ARG A 34 -3.38 -19.05 -2.22
N TYR A 35 -4.11 -17.97 -1.89
CA TYR A 35 -4.95 -17.94 -0.70
C TYR A 35 -6.11 -18.94 -0.92
N LEU A 36 -5.81 -20.23 -0.89
CA LEU A 36 -6.83 -21.29 -0.87
C LEU A 36 -6.76 -22.10 0.44
N GLN A 37 -5.95 -21.67 1.41
CA GLN A 37 -5.81 -22.41 2.67
C GLN A 37 -5.69 -21.56 3.93
N LEU A 38 -6.14 -20.31 3.91
CA LEU A 38 -6.44 -19.56 5.12
C LEU A 38 -7.84 -18.93 5.05
N SER A 39 -8.83 -19.73 4.65
CA SER A 39 -10.22 -19.55 5.11
C SER A 39 -10.40 -20.02 6.57
N GLN A 40 -9.36 -20.58 7.20
CA GLN A 40 -9.32 -20.82 8.64
C GLN A 40 -9.03 -19.55 9.46
N PHE A 41 -9.46 -18.38 8.99
CA PHE A 41 -9.84 -17.33 9.94
C PHE A 41 -11.15 -17.79 10.58
N THR A 42 -11.04 -18.77 11.48
CA THR A 42 -12.12 -19.18 12.37
C THR A 42 -12.50 -17.94 13.15
N VAL A 43 -13.62 -17.36 12.78
CA VAL A 43 -14.36 -16.46 13.65
C VAL A 43 -14.84 -17.34 14.80
N CYS A 44 -14.02 -17.48 15.84
CA CYS A 44 -14.50 -17.85 17.16
C CYS A 44 -15.31 -16.66 17.68
N CYS A 45 -16.49 -16.42 17.09
CA CYS A 45 -17.56 -15.77 17.81
C CYS A 45 -17.92 -16.72 18.95
N ALA A 46 -17.71 -16.27 20.18
CA ALA A 46 -18.03 -17.00 21.40
C ALA A 46 -19.38 -17.74 21.29
N GLY A 47 -19.31 -19.08 21.24
CA GLY A 47 -20.32 -19.98 21.78
C GLY A 47 -21.72 -20.06 21.15
N SER A 48 -21.99 -19.53 19.96
CA SER A 48 -23.38 -19.59 19.41
C SER A 48 -23.49 -19.45 17.89
N CYS A 49 -22.89 -20.36 17.11
CA CYS A 49 -23.21 -20.44 15.67
C CYS A 49 -23.48 -21.89 15.22
N PRO A 50 -24.61 -22.15 14.54
CA PRO A 50 -24.92 -23.47 14.01
C PRO A 50 -23.94 -23.88 12.91
N PRO A 51 -23.67 -25.19 12.74
CA PRO A 51 -22.67 -25.73 11.81
C PRO A 51 -23.03 -25.58 10.32
N SER A 52 -24.07 -24.82 9.95
CA SER A 52 -24.45 -24.59 8.55
C SER A 52 -23.90 -23.28 7.97
N ALA A 53 -23.23 -22.44 8.76
CA ALA A 53 -22.69 -21.14 8.32
C ALA A 53 -21.21 -21.18 7.87
N PHE A 54 -20.66 -22.36 7.56
CA PHE A 54 -19.24 -22.52 7.18
C PHE A 54 -18.90 -22.14 5.72
N SER A 55 -19.87 -21.68 4.93
CA SER A 55 -19.71 -21.56 3.47
C SER A 55 -19.65 -20.15 2.89
N GLU A 56 -19.67 -19.09 3.71
CA GLU A 56 -19.51 -17.73 3.18
C GLU A 56 -18.05 -17.30 3.18
N GLN A 57 -17.44 -17.29 1.99
CA GLN A 57 -16.11 -16.73 1.77
C GLN A 57 -16.12 -15.23 2.07
N TRP A 58 -15.48 -14.84 3.18
CA TRP A 58 -15.54 -13.47 3.70
C TRP A 58 -14.74 -12.44 2.86
N CYS A 59 -13.76 -12.92 2.08
CA CYS A 59 -12.86 -12.10 1.27
C CYS A 59 -12.41 -12.89 0.03
N ASN A 60 -12.49 -12.25 -1.14
CA ASN A 60 -12.06 -12.84 -2.41
C ASN A 60 -10.58 -12.58 -2.70
N TYR A 61 -10.09 -11.38 -2.33
CA TYR A 61 -8.73 -10.96 -2.65
C TYR A 61 -8.06 -10.23 -1.48
N TRP A 62 -6.85 -10.67 -1.18
CA TRP A 62 -5.95 -10.04 -0.23
C TRP A 62 -4.88 -9.25 -1.00
N LEU A 63 -4.97 -7.93 -0.94
CA LEU A 63 -3.97 -7.06 -1.55
C LEU A 63 -2.93 -6.70 -0.48
N HIS A 64 -1.69 -7.11 -0.72
CA HIS A 64 -0.59 -6.78 0.17
C HIS A 64 0.46 -5.88 -0.47
N SER A 65 0.65 -4.71 0.11
CA SER A 65 1.67 -3.76 -0.36
C SER A 65 3.08 -4.16 0.10
N GLY A 66 4.07 -3.79 -0.71
CA GLY A 66 5.48 -3.86 -0.37
C GLY A 66 5.85 -2.96 0.82
N HIS A 67 6.99 -3.25 1.44
CA HIS A 67 7.48 -2.45 2.56
C HIS A 67 8.31 -1.27 2.08
N LEU A 68 8.24 -0.16 2.81
CA LEU A 68 9.17 0.95 2.65
C LEU A 68 10.39 0.75 3.58
N ALA A 69 11.58 0.91 3.02
CA ALA A 69 12.86 0.89 3.72
C ALA A 69 13.56 2.23 3.53
N ILE A 70 14.34 2.69 4.50
CA ILE A 70 15.17 3.91 4.40
C ILE A 70 16.62 3.44 4.31
N ASP A 71 17.33 3.85 3.25
CA ASP A 71 18.72 3.47 2.99
C ASP A 71 18.99 1.95 3.11
N GLY A 72 18.03 1.15 2.62
CA GLY A 72 18.09 -0.32 2.64
C GLY A 72 17.73 -0.96 3.98
N LEU A 73 17.52 -0.16 5.05
CA LEU A 73 17.12 -0.65 6.36
C LEU A 73 15.60 -0.55 6.55
N LYS A 74 15.01 -1.58 7.17
CA LYS A 74 13.57 -1.59 7.48
C LYS A 74 13.26 -0.48 8.48
N MET A 75 12.24 0.32 8.20
CA MET A 75 11.74 1.30 9.17
C MET A 75 11.22 0.60 10.44
N SER A 76 11.74 1.00 11.59
CA SER A 76 11.32 0.52 12.90
C SER A 76 11.37 1.65 13.94
N LYS A 77 10.42 1.64 14.88
CA LYS A 77 10.46 2.53 16.04
C LYS A 77 11.69 2.27 16.91
N SER A 78 12.09 1.02 17.07
CA SER A 78 13.26 0.64 17.90
C SER A 78 14.59 1.04 17.26
N LEU A 79 14.67 0.94 15.93
CA LEU A 79 15.88 1.30 15.17
C LEU A 79 15.98 2.82 14.93
N LYS A 80 15.00 3.60 15.42
CA LYS A 80 14.88 5.07 15.27
C LYS A 80 15.07 5.58 13.83
N ASN A 81 14.86 4.72 12.83
CA ASN A 81 15.02 5.03 11.41
C ASN A 81 13.65 5.24 10.75
N PHE A 82 12.89 6.21 11.25
CA PHE A 82 11.63 6.59 10.65
C PHE A 82 11.66 8.08 10.31
N ILE A 83 11.15 8.40 9.13
CA ILE A 83 10.93 9.78 8.70
C ILE A 83 9.43 10.00 8.81
N THR A 84 9.02 11.03 9.55
CA THR A 84 7.62 11.40 9.62
C THR A 84 7.19 12.06 8.32
N ILE A 85 5.90 11.96 7.98
CA ILE A 85 5.37 12.61 6.78
C ILE A 85 5.60 14.13 6.83
N ARG A 86 5.54 14.73 8.03
CA ARG A 86 5.79 16.16 8.23
C ARG A 86 7.25 16.54 7.97
N GLU A 87 8.21 15.67 8.28
CA GLU A 87 9.61 15.88 7.93
C GLU A 87 9.83 15.73 6.43
N ALA A 88 9.30 14.67 5.82
CA ALA A 88 9.42 14.46 4.37
C ALA A 88 8.82 15.63 3.55
N LEU A 89 7.72 16.21 4.02
CA LEU A 89 7.07 17.35 3.35
C LEU A 89 7.80 18.69 3.53
N ARG A 90 8.77 18.79 4.45
CA ARG A 90 9.64 19.97 4.55
C ARG A 90 10.68 20.00 3.45
N GLU A 91 11.15 18.84 3.01
CA GLU A 91 12.18 18.69 1.97
C GLU A 91 11.59 18.47 0.57
N PHE A 92 10.48 17.75 0.47
CA PHE A 92 9.88 17.34 -0.80
C PHE A 92 8.42 17.77 -0.93
N SER A 93 7.98 17.99 -2.16
CA SER A 93 6.57 18.28 -2.42
C SER A 93 5.72 17.01 -2.25
N ALA A 94 4.46 17.18 -1.83
CA ALA A 94 3.52 16.06 -1.72
C ALA A 94 3.36 15.29 -3.05
N ARG A 95 3.52 15.98 -4.19
CA ARG A 95 3.46 15.37 -5.52
C ARG A 95 4.68 14.49 -5.79
N GLN A 96 5.88 14.96 -5.46
CA GLN A 96 7.11 14.17 -5.62
C GLN A 96 6.99 12.86 -4.84
N LEU A 97 6.56 12.93 -3.58
CA LEU A 97 6.32 11.74 -2.74
C LEU A 97 5.30 10.78 -3.36
N ARG A 98 4.19 11.28 -3.91
CA ARG A 98 3.22 10.44 -4.62
C ARG A 98 3.81 9.78 -5.86
N LEU A 99 4.60 10.52 -6.64
CA LEU A 99 5.25 10.01 -7.85
C LEU A 99 6.18 8.84 -7.52
N LEU A 100 6.93 8.89 -6.42
CA LEU A 100 7.75 7.76 -5.97
C LEU A 100 6.94 6.47 -5.84
N PHE A 101 5.80 6.55 -5.15
CA PHE A 101 4.94 5.40 -4.90
C PHE A 101 4.22 4.94 -6.17
N CYS A 102 3.86 5.86 -7.07
CA CYS A 102 3.19 5.52 -8.33
C CYS A 102 4.13 4.89 -9.37
N LEU A 103 5.41 5.28 -9.37
CA LEU A 103 6.42 4.74 -10.29
C LEU A 103 6.91 3.35 -9.86
N SER A 104 6.73 3.01 -8.59
CA SER A 104 7.13 1.72 -8.03
C SER A 104 5.99 0.70 -8.11
N ALA A 105 6.31 -0.56 -8.41
CA ALA A 105 5.32 -1.62 -8.37
C ALA A 105 4.80 -1.83 -6.93
N TRP A 106 3.48 -1.83 -6.75
CA TRP A 106 2.81 -1.90 -5.45
C TRP A 106 3.21 -3.11 -4.58
N SER A 107 3.63 -4.21 -5.21
CA SER A 107 4.00 -5.46 -4.53
C SER A 107 5.48 -5.53 -4.13
N GLN A 108 6.31 -4.62 -4.65
CA GLN A 108 7.76 -4.60 -4.46
C GLN A 108 8.15 -3.71 -3.26
N PRO A 109 9.21 -4.07 -2.52
CA PRO A 109 9.73 -3.18 -1.49
C PRO A 109 10.29 -1.90 -2.14
N ILE A 110 10.00 -0.76 -1.53
CA ILE A 110 10.47 0.55 -1.97
C ILE A 110 11.59 0.99 -1.03
N THR A 111 12.69 1.46 -1.59
CA THR A 111 13.82 2.01 -0.84
C THR A 111 13.85 3.53 -0.98
N PHE A 112 13.74 4.24 0.13
CA PHE A 112 13.90 5.69 0.21
C PHE A 112 15.38 6.00 0.46
N ASN A 113 16.12 6.21 -0.63
CA ASN A 113 17.54 6.58 -0.64
C ASN A 113 17.74 7.90 -1.43
N GLN A 114 18.96 8.43 -1.44
CA GLN A 114 19.25 9.67 -2.16
C GLN A 114 18.99 9.57 -3.68
N GLN A 115 19.24 8.41 -4.27
CA GLN A 115 18.98 8.17 -5.69
C GLN A 115 17.47 8.29 -6.02
N SER A 116 16.61 7.63 -5.24
CA SER A 116 15.15 7.68 -5.40
C SER A 116 14.61 9.10 -5.30
N ARG A 117 15.18 9.92 -4.40
CA ARG A 117 14.84 11.35 -4.28
C ARG A 117 15.18 12.12 -5.55
N GLY A 118 16.38 11.90 -6.09
CA GLY A 118 16.80 12.50 -7.36
C GLY A 118 15.89 12.10 -8.53
N GLU A 119 15.55 10.82 -8.62
CA GLU A 119 14.64 10.29 -9.64
C GLU A 119 13.25 10.94 -9.54
N MET A 120 12.70 11.11 -8.34
CA MET A 120 11.40 11.77 -8.15
C MET A 120 11.39 13.22 -8.65
N VAL A 121 12.44 13.99 -8.35
CA VAL A 121 12.55 15.39 -8.80
C VAL A 121 12.67 15.45 -10.32
N GLN A 122 13.47 14.57 -10.91
CA GLN A 122 13.62 14.48 -12.36
C GLN A 122 12.29 14.13 -13.04
N LYS A 123 11.57 13.12 -12.54
CA LYS A 123 10.27 12.71 -13.10
C LYS A 123 9.22 13.81 -12.97
N GLU A 124 9.22 14.55 -11.86
CA GLU A 124 8.34 15.71 -11.70
C GLU A 124 8.65 16.80 -12.74
N ALA A 125 9.93 17.09 -12.98
CA ALA A 125 10.36 18.05 -14.00
C ALA A 125 9.95 17.61 -15.42
N THR A 126 10.14 16.34 -15.77
CA THR A 126 9.70 15.78 -17.05
C THR A 126 8.19 15.96 -17.25
N ILE A 127 7.39 15.62 -16.23
CA ILE A 127 5.93 15.77 -16.29
C ILE A 127 5.54 17.23 -16.43
N LYS A 128 6.17 18.16 -15.69
CA LYS A 128 5.92 19.60 -15.84
C LYS A 128 6.22 20.08 -17.26
N ASN A 129 7.39 19.71 -17.79
CA ASN A 129 7.80 20.12 -19.13
C ASN A 129 6.83 19.61 -20.20
N PHE A 130 6.35 18.36 -20.07
CA PHE A 130 5.33 17.82 -20.95
C PHE A 130 4.05 18.67 -20.96
N PHE A 131 3.52 19.02 -19.79
CA PHE A 131 2.31 19.85 -19.72
C PHE A 131 2.52 21.27 -20.24
N LEU A 132 3.71 21.85 -20.04
CA LEU A 132 4.05 23.15 -20.63
C LEU A 132 4.04 23.08 -22.16
N SER A 133 4.62 22.02 -22.74
CA SER A 133 4.62 21.83 -24.20
C SER A 133 3.22 21.63 -24.78
N VAL A 134 2.34 20.91 -24.08
CA VAL A 134 0.97 20.67 -24.55
C VAL A 134 0.13 21.96 -24.52
N GLN A 135 0.35 22.84 -23.53
CA GLN A 135 -0.39 24.11 -23.43
C GLN A 135 -0.09 25.09 -24.56
N VAL A 136 1.07 24.96 -25.21
CA VAL A 136 1.46 25.81 -26.35
C VAL A 136 0.74 25.39 -27.65
N LEU A 137 0.15 24.19 -27.69
CA LEU A 137 -0.57 23.74 -28.87
C LEU A 137 -1.87 24.53 -29.02
N PRO A 138 -2.13 25.12 -30.21
CA PRO A 138 -3.41 25.75 -30.46
C PRO A 138 -4.53 24.72 -30.25
N PRO A 139 -5.68 25.12 -29.67
CA PRO A 139 -6.80 24.21 -29.53
C PRO A 139 -7.18 23.69 -30.92
N HIS A 140 -7.34 22.37 -31.03
CA HIS A 140 -7.87 21.80 -32.25
C HIS A 140 -9.29 22.35 -32.42
N THR A 141 -9.49 23.17 -33.44
CA THR A 141 -10.82 23.51 -33.94
C THR A 141 -11.39 22.22 -34.51
N SER A 142 -12.24 21.55 -33.74
CA SER A 142 -13.13 20.52 -34.26
C SER A 142 -13.94 21.12 -35.42
N CYS A 143 -13.85 20.50 -36.59
CA CYS A 143 -14.64 20.85 -37.78
C CYS A 143 -16.14 20.71 -37.53
#